data_AF-A0A2D4PFW8-F1
#
_entry.id   AF-A0A2D4PFW8-F1
#
_cell.length_a   1.000
_cell.length_b   1.000
_cell.length_c   1.000
_cell.angle_alpha   90.00
_cell.angle_beta   90.00
_cell.angle_gamma   90.00
#
_symmetry.space_group_name_H-M   'P 1'
#
loop_
_entity.id
_entity.type
_entity.pdbx_description
1 polymer ?
#
loop_
_entity_poly.entity_id
_entity_poly.type
_entity_poly.pdbx_seq_one_letter_code
_entity_poly.pdbx_strand_id
1 'polypeptide(L)'
;IETRQKGGIKAIEAAIERLSKRHKYHIRMYDPRGGQDNLRRLTGQHETSSITEFSAGVANRGASIRIPRQVGQDGFGYFEDRRPSANCDPYAVTEAIMRTVILGETGDGLVDETDETRLLRATLKD
;
A
#
# COMPACT_ATOMS: atom_id res chain seq x y z
N ILE A 1 9.82 8.75 12.14
CA ILE A 1 8.50 8.08 12.25
C ILE A 1 7.44 9.16 12.43
N GLU A 2 7.20 9.93 11.36
CA GLU A 2 6.38 11.14 11.39
C GLU A 2 4.90 10.85 11.70
N THR A 3 4.39 9.71 11.24
CA THR A 3 2.99 9.29 11.43
C THR A 3 2.59 9.08 12.89
N ARG A 4 3.53 8.75 13.78
CA ARG A 4 3.27 8.43 15.20
C ARG A 4 3.41 9.63 16.13
N GLN A 5 3.81 10.78 15.62
CA GLN A 5 3.97 12.03 16.38
C GLN A 5 2.72 12.89 16.24
N LYS A 6 2.47 13.81 17.18
CA LYS A 6 1.31 14.71 17.14
C LYS A 6 1.25 15.45 15.80
N GLY A 7 0.10 15.39 15.11
CA GLY A 7 -0.07 15.94 13.77
C GLY A 7 0.34 14.99 12.63
N GLY A 8 0.79 13.78 12.96
CA GLY A 8 1.20 12.73 12.02
C GLY A 8 0.11 12.23 11.08
N ILE A 9 -1.16 12.62 11.29
CA ILE A 9 -2.25 12.38 10.33
C ILE A 9 -1.94 12.92 8.93
N LYS A 10 -1.22 14.05 8.82
CA LYS A 10 -0.80 14.59 7.51
C LYS A 10 0.14 13.64 6.76
N ALA A 11 1.06 13.00 7.48
CA ALA A 11 1.95 12.00 6.91
C ALA A 11 1.19 10.71 6.53
N ILE A 12 0.13 10.36 7.28
CA ILE A 12 -0.78 9.25 6.93
C ILE A 12 -1.54 9.57 5.65
N GLU A 13 -2.13 10.76 5.54
CA GLU A 13 -2.85 11.20 4.34
C GLU A 13 -1.94 11.24 3.11
N ALA A 14 -0.71 11.76 3.26
CA ALA A 14 0.29 11.75 2.20
C ALA A 14 0.69 10.33 1.76
N ALA A 15 0.81 9.40 2.70
CA ALA A 15 1.07 7.99 2.40
C ALA A 15 -0.08 7.35 1.62
N ILE A 16 -1.33 7.60 2.05
CA ILE A 16 -2.55 7.10 1.38
C ILE A 16 -2.66 7.65 -0.04
N GLU A 17 -2.33 8.92 -0.25
CA GLU A 17 -2.31 9.55 -1.57
C GLU A 17 -1.24 8.97 -2.51
N ARG A 18 -0.11 8.49 -1.98
CA ARG A 18 0.86 7.73 -2.78
C ARG A 18 0.33 6.35 -3.16
N LEU A 19 -0.32 5.67 -2.21
CA LEU A 19 -0.92 4.35 -2.43
C LEU A 19 -2.07 4.39 -3.45
N SER A 20 -2.86 5.47 -3.48
CA SER A 20 -3.97 5.65 -4.43
C SER A 20 -3.48 5.62 -5.88
N LYS A 21 -2.31 6.22 -6.14
CA LYS A 21 -1.68 6.33 -7.46
C LYS A 21 -1.06 5.04 -7.97
N ARG A 22 -0.92 4.02 -7.11
CA ARG A 22 -0.30 2.72 -7.43
C ARG A 22 -1.21 1.55 -7.11
N HIS A 23 -2.54 1.76 -7.09
CA HIS A 23 -3.49 0.73 -6.69
C HIS A 23 -3.30 -0.59 -7.45
N LYS A 24 -3.17 -0.54 -8.78
CA LYS A 24 -2.97 -1.72 -9.63
C LYS A 24 -1.66 -2.46 -9.32
N TYR A 25 -0.56 -1.73 -9.13
CA TYR A 25 0.70 -2.32 -8.69
C TYR A 25 0.55 -3.08 -7.38
N HIS A 26 -0.07 -2.47 -6.37
CA HIS A 26 -0.28 -3.12 -5.08
C HIS A 26 -1.17 -4.37 -5.20
N ILE A 27 -2.27 -4.33 -5.96
CA ILE A 27 -3.14 -5.50 -6.16
C ILE A 27 -2.36 -6.69 -6.73
N ARG A 28 -1.45 -6.46 -7.69
CA ARG A 28 -0.61 -7.53 -8.24
C ARG A 28 0.38 -8.12 -7.23
N MET A 29 0.90 -7.31 -6.31
CA MET A 29 1.82 -7.77 -5.26
C MET A 29 1.09 -8.46 -4.10
N TYR A 30 -0.23 -8.33 -4.03
CA TYR A 30 -1.04 -8.70 -2.86
C TYR A 30 -1.66 -10.09 -2.97
N ASP A 31 -1.37 -10.84 -4.03
CA ASP A 31 -1.51 -12.29 -4.07
C ASP A 31 -0.50 -12.93 -5.04
N PRO A 32 -0.16 -14.22 -4.89
CA PRO A 32 0.85 -14.91 -5.72
C PRO A 32 0.47 -15.05 -7.20
N ARG A 33 -0.79 -14.75 -7.56
CA ARG A 33 -1.33 -14.85 -8.92
C ARG A 33 -1.65 -13.49 -9.52
N GLY A 34 -1.00 -12.43 -9.05
CA GLY A 34 -1.05 -11.12 -9.67
C GLY A 34 -2.43 -10.43 -9.58
N GLY A 35 -3.23 -10.72 -8.56
CA GLY A 35 -4.56 -10.11 -8.36
C GLY A 35 -5.73 -11.07 -8.61
N GLN A 36 -5.47 -12.22 -9.24
CA GLN A 36 -6.54 -13.14 -9.65
C GLN A 36 -7.24 -13.83 -8.47
N ASP A 37 -6.48 -14.13 -7.40
CA ASP A 37 -7.09 -14.70 -6.21
C ASP A 37 -7.91 -13.65 -5.45
N ASN A 38 -7.38 -12.42 -5.36
CA ASN A 38 -8.10 -11.32 -4.71
C ASN A 38 -9.39 -10.92 -5.43
N LEU A 39 -9.53 -11.17 -6.74
CA LEU A 39 -10.75 -10.84 -7.50
C LEU A 39 -12.00 -11.49 -6.89
N ARG A 40 -11.87 -12.69 -6.33
CA ARG A 40 -12.97 -13.41 -5.67
C ARG A 40 -13.38 -12.81 -4.33
N ARG A 41 -12.48 -12.06 -3.69
CA ARG A 41 -12.67 -11.49 -2.34
C ARG A 41 -13.03 -10.01 -2.40
N LEU A 42 -12.29 -9.22 -3.17
CA LEU A 42 -12.41 -7.76 -3.27
C LEU A 42 -13.54 -7.36 -4.22
N THR A 43 -14.77 -7.58 -3.78
CA THR A 43 -16.00 -7.39 -4.59
C THR A 43 -16.75 -6.09 -4.25
N GLY A 44 -16.33 -5.36 -3.21
CA GLY A 44 -17.09 -4.25 -2.64
C GLY A 44 -18.22 -4.69 -1.69
N GLN A 45 -18.47 -6.00 -1.58
CA GLN A 45 -19.45 -6.58 -0.66
C GLN A 45 -18.76 -7.17 0.57
N HIS A 46 -19.54 -7.53 1.59
CA HIS A 46 -19.05 -8.23 2.79
C HIS A 46 -17.87 -7.54 3.50
N GLU A 47 -17.95 -6.22 3.68
CA GLU A 47 -16.88 -5.42 4.31
C GLU A 47 -15.52 -5.51 3.59
N THR A 48 -15.54 -5.68 2.27
CA THR A 48 -14.37 -5.60 1.39
C THR A 48 -14.47 -4.42 0.44
N SER A 49 -13.34 -3.93 -0.07
CA SER A 49 -13.32 -2.92 -1.14
C SER A 49 -13.47 -3.57 -2.50
N SER A 50 -13.75 -2.76 -3.53
CA SER A 50 -13.56 -3.17 -4.93
C SER A 50 -12.08 -3.46 -5.21
N ILE A 51 -11.81 -4.37 -6.14
CA ILE A 51 -10.46 -4.64 -6.67
C ILE A 51 -9.99 -3.60 -7.70
N THR A 52 -10.91 -2.83 -8.28
CA THR A 52 -10.59 -1.85 -9.34
C THR A 52 -10.50 -0.42 -8.82
N GLU A 53 -11.24 -0.11 -7.77
CA GLU A 53 -11.38 1.24 -7.23
C GLU A 53 -10.65 1.37 -5.89
N PHE A 54 -9.77 2.36 -5.80
CA PHE A 54 -9.13 2.72 -4.54
C PHE A 54 -10.03 3.60 -3.70
N SER A 55 -10.09 3.34 -2.40
CA SER A 55 -10.84 4.17 -1.44
C SER A 55 -10.17 4.20 -0.08
N ALA A 56 -10.30 5.31 0.65
CA ALA A 56 -9.80 5.46 2.01
C ALA A 56 -10.82 6.16 2.90
N GLY A 57 -10.83 5.85 4.19
CA GLY A 57 -11.71 6.54 5.13
C GLY A 57 -11.48 6.21 6.59
N VAL A 58 -11.93 7.12 7.47
CA VAL A 58 -11.90 6.92 8.93
C VAL A 58 -12.99 5.92 9.33
N ALA A 59 -12.60 4.87 10.05
CA ALA A 59 -13.46 3.79 10.51
C ALA A 59 -14.27 3.07 9.40
N ASN A 60 -13.97 3.31 8.12
CA ASN A 60 -14.67 2.69 7.00
C ASN A 60 -14.13 1.28 6.76
N ARG A 61 -14.97 0.27 6.99
CA ARG A 61 -14.56 -1.12 6.80
C ARG A 61 -14.59 -1.59 5.34
N GLY A 62 -15.38 -0.97 4.47
CA GLY A 62 -15.44 -1.27 3.05
C GLY A 62 -14.38 -0.55 2.20
N ALA A 63 -13.53 0.29 2.82
CA ALA A 63 -12.50 1.02 2.11
C ALA A 63 -11.25 0.14 1.84
N SER A 64 -10.50 0.47 0.77
CA SER A 64 -9.19 -0.15 0.52
C SER A 64 -8.22 0.09 1.69
N ILE A 65 -8.14 1.35 2.14
CA ILE A 65 -7.37 1.76 3.30
C ILE A 65 -8.29 2.25 4.41
N ARG A 66 -8.10 1.72 5.63
CA ARG A 66 -8.84 2.17 6.81
C ARG A 66 -7.93 2.98 7.72
N ILE A 67 -8.37 4.15 8.13
CA ILE A 67 -7.79 4.87 9.28
C ILE A 67 -8.62 4.48 10.51
N PRO A 68 -8.04 3.86 11.56
CA PRO A 68 -8.77 3.54 12.77
C PRO A 68 -9.40 4.78 13.40
N ARG A 69 -10.58 4.62 14.04
CA ARG A 69 -11.30 5.74 14.67
C ARG A 69 -10.42 6.53 15.65
N GLN A 70 -9.68 5.80 16.49
CA GLN A 70 -8.75 6.39 17.46
C GLN A 70 -7.68 7.24 16.79
N VAL A 71 -7.09 6.77 15.69
CA VAL A 71 -6.07 7.52 14.94
C VAL A 71 -6.65 8.80 14.34
N GLY A 72 -7.88 8.75 13.83
CA GLY A 72 -8.59 9.93 13.35
C GLY A 72 -8.90 10.95 14.45
N GLN A 73 -9.16 10.49 15.68
CA GLN A 73 -9.41 11.36 16.84
C GLN A 73 -8.11 11.97 17.40
N ASP A 74 -7.07 11.16 17.54
CA ASP A 74 -5.77 11.59 18.10
C ASP A 74 -4.97 12.44 17.10
N GLY A 75 -5.22 12.27 15.80
CA GLY A 75 -4.50 12.97 14.74
C GLY A 75 -3.08 12.43 14.48
N PHE A 76 -2.79 11.20 14.92
CA PHE A 76 -1.55 10.48 14.65
C PHE A 76 -1.71 8.98 14.94
N GLY A 77 -0.85 8.15 14.35
CA GLY A 77 -0.89 6.70 14.52
C GLY A 77 -0.54 5.92 13.25
N TYR A 78 -1.50 5.17 12.73
CA TYR A 78 -1.33 4.29 11.58
C TYR A 78 -2.58 4.18 10.70
N PHE A 79 -2.41 3.62 9.52
CA PHE A 79 -3.49 3.17 8.64
C PHE A 79 -3.38 1.67 8.40
N GLU A 80 -4.46 1.06 7.94
CA GLU A 80 -4.55 -0.37 7.65
C GLU A 80 -4.83 -0.57 6.17
N ASP A 81 -3.94 -1.26 5.46
CA ASP A 81 -4.20 -1.71 4.09
C ASP A 81 -4.98 -3.03 4.12
N ARG A 82 -6.18 -3.02 3.57
CA ARG A 82 -7.14 -4.16 3.64
C ARG A 82 -7.20 -4.96 2.34
N ARG A 83 -6.38 -4.58 1.36
CA ARG A 83 -6.30 -5.21 0.05
C ARG A 83 -5.43 -6.48 0.00
N PRO A 84 -4.45 -6.74 0.90
CA PRO A 84 -3.70 -8.00 0.88
C PRO A 84 -4.61 -9.22 0.98
N SER A 85 -4.38 -10.22 0.14
CA SER A 85 -5.07 -11.51 0.24
C SER A 85 -4.55 -12.31 1.44
N ALA A 86 -5.33 -13.27 1.92
CA ALA A 86 -4.90 -14.17 3.01
C ALA A 86 -3.71 -15.05 2.60
N ASN A 87 -3.50 -15.30 1.31
CA ASN A 87 -2.39 -16.07 0.75
C ASN A 87 -1.23 -15.20 0.21
N CYS A 88 -1.19 -13.91 0.55
CA CYS A 88 -0.11 -13.04 0.09
C CYS A 88 1.25 -13.45 0.67
N ASP A 89 2.31 -13.16 -0.06
CA ASP A 89 3.67 -13.17 0.50
C ASP A 89 3.87 -11.88 1.32
N PRO A 90 4.09 -11.96 2.65
CA PRO A 90 4.30 -10.79 3.49
C PRO A 90 5.52 -9.97 3.08
N TYR A 91 6.56 -10.58 2.49
CA TYR A 91 7.74 -9.85 2.01
C TYR A 91 7.38 -8.98 0.81
N ALA A 92 6.66 -9.52 -0.15
CA ALA A 92 6.17 -8.78 -1.32
C ALA A 92 5.26 -7.60 -0.93
N VAL A 93 4.36 -7.81 0.05
CA VAL A 93 3.45 -6.77 0.54
C VAL A 93 4.22 -5.64 1.23
N THR A 94 5.12 -5.98 2.15
CA THR A 94 5.88 -4.97 2.91
C THR A 94 6.82 -4.18 2.02
N GLU A 95 7.50 -4.85 1.07
CA GLU A 95 8.35 -4.18 0.07
C GLU A 95 7.55 -3.19 -0.78
N ALA A 96 6.39 -3.59 -1.32
CA ALA A 96 5.54 -2.73 -2.12
C ALA A 96 5.09 -1.47 -1.36
N ILE A 97 4.71 -1.63 -0.08
CA ILE A 97 4.34 -0.50 0.79
C ILE A 97 5.54 0.43 0.99
N MET A 98 6.74 -0.11 1.27
CA MET A 98 7.94 0.69 1.50
C MET A 98 8.36 1.47 0.24
N ARG A 99 8.34 0.82 -0.93
CA ARG A 99 8.67 1.45 -2.22
C ARG A 99 7.75 2.63 -2.53
N THR A 100 6.44 2.45 -2.33
CA THR A 100 5.46 3.51 -2.61
C THR A 100 5.47 4.61 -1.56
N VAL A 101 5.42 4.24 -0.27
CA VAL A 101 5.20 5.22 0.81
C VAL A 101 6.49 5.92 1.21
N ILE A 102 7.61 5.20 1.30
CA ILE A 102 8.88 5.74 1.82
C ILE A 102 9.79 6.18 0.68
N LEU A 103 10.01 5.31 -0.32
CA LEU A 103 10.92 5.61 -1.43
C LEU A 103 10.27 6.49 -2.51
N GLY A 104 8.95 6.64 -2.49
CA GLY A 104 8.23 7.53 -3.41
C GLY A 104 8.24 7.05 -4.86
N GLU A 105 8.48 5.76 -5.10
CA GLU A 105 8.41 5.19 -6.44
C GLU A 105 7.00 5.33 -7.02
N THR A 106 6.91 5.59 -8.32
CA THR A 106 5.66 5.80 -9.06
C THR A 106 5.50 4.78 -10.18
N GLY A 107 4.31 4.75 -10.80
CA GLY A 107 4.02 3.89 -11.94
C GLY A 107 3.51 2.49 -11.57
N ASP A 108 3.03 1.82 -12.62
CA ASP A 108 2.42 0.49 -12.57
C ASP A 108 3.31 -0.58 -13.22
N GLY A 109 4.61 -0.34 -13.38
CA GLY A 109 5.55 -1.39 -13.72
C GLY A 109 5.90 -2.21 -12.48
N LEU A 110 6.15 -3.51 -12.64
CA LEU A 110 7.26 -4.07 -11.85
C LEU A 110 8.48 -3.26 -12.28
N VAL A 111 9.34 -2.87 -11.35
CA VAL A 111 10.65 -2.35 -11.75
C VAL A 111 11.27 -3.47 -12.56
N ASP A 112 11.28 -3.32 -13.88
CA ASP A 112 12.03 -4.22 -14.73
C ASP A 112 13.46 -4.01 -14.22
N GLU A 113 14.05 -5.06 -13.65
CA GLU A 113 15.45 -5.05 -13.26
C GLU A 113 16.27 -5.01 -14.55
N THR A 114 16.25 -3.89 -15.27
CA THR A 114 17.31 -3.60 -16.22
C THR A 114 18.54 -3.30 -15.38
N ASP A 115 19.46 -4.27 -15.42
CA ASP A 115 20.78 -4.42 -14.81
C ASP A 115 21.51 -3.14 -14.32
N GLU A 116 21.29 -1.99 -14.96
CA GLU A 116 22.00 -0.73 -14.67
C GLU A 116 21.77 -0.20 -13.25
N THR A 117 20.56 -0.31 -12.68
CA THR A 117 20.29 0.21 -11.32
C THR A 117 20.87 -0.68 -10.21
N ARG A 118 21.09 -1.96 -10.51
CA ARG A 118 21.73 -2.93 -9.60
C ARG A 118 23.25 -2.75 -9.62
N LEU A 119 23.84 -2.53 -10.80
CA LEU A 119 25.25 -2.18 -10.97
C LEU A 119 25.60 -0.87 -10.25
N LEU A 120 24.84 0.21 -10.46
CA LEU A 120 25.09 1.50 -9.80
C LEU A 120 25.08 1.42 -8.26
N ARG A 121 24.23 0.56 -7.67
CA ARG A 121 24.20 0.34 -6.21
C ARG A 121 25.31 -0.59 -5.72
N ALA A 122 25.84 -1.46 -6.57
CA ALA A 122 26.99 -2.31 -6.25
C ALA A 122 28.31 -1.53 -6.31
N THR A 123 28.45 -0.58 -7.24
CA THR A 123 29.69 0.19 -7.43
C THR A 123 29.86 1.35 -6.44
N LEU A 124 28.80 1.80 -5.77
CA LEU A 124 28.86 2.87 -4.75
C LEU A 124 29.14 2.35 -3.33
N LYS A 125 29.57 1.09 -3.20
CA LYS A 125 29.89 0.45 -1.91
C LYS A 125 31.40 0.28 -1.65
N ASP A 126 32.24 0.92 -2.46
CA ASP A 126 33.68 1.07 -2.22
C ASP A 126 34.03 2.54 -1.96
#